data_AF-A0AAU8BQ98-F1
#
_entry.id   AF-A0AAU8BQ98-F1
#
_cell.length_a   1.000
_cell.length_b   1.000
_cell.length_c   1.000
_cell.angle_alpha   90.00
_cell.angle_beta   90.00
_cell.angle_gamma   90.00
#
_symmetry.space_group_name_H-M   'P 1'
#
loop_
_entity.id
_entity.type
_entity.pdbx_description
1 polymer ?
#
loop_
_entity_poly.entity_id
_entity_poly.type
_entity_poly.pdbx_seq_one_letter_code
_entity_poly.pdbx_strand_id
1 'polypeptide(L)'
;MRIKALITIAALTLSGCSSYQMNQLGFRSSPVNVYPNYMDTIELCEVANGYRPTNQTIVSVGSEQSKRGLTHDRCDELVKELYFSRFIKSIKITRPETPAEPVPTPLPAKPLPQPVAKPQ
;
A
#
# COMPACT_ATOMS: atom_id res chain seq x y z
N MET A 1 0.16 43.37 -10.23
CA MET A 1 0.90 42.70 -9.13
C MET A 1 0.03 41.76 -8.29
N ARG A 2 -1.27 42.06 -8.06
CA ARG A 2 -2.16 41.24 -7.21
C ARG A 2 -2.43 39.80 -7.70
N ILE A 3 -2.55 39.58 -9.01
CA ILE A 3 -2.81 38.23 -9.57
C ILE A 3 -1.59 37.31 -9.42
N LYS A 4 -0.37 37.83 -9.65
CA LYS A 4 0.87 37.06 -9.45
C LYS A 4 1.02 36.62 -7.98
N ALA A 5 0.67 37.50 -7.04
CA ALA A 5 0.69 37.18 -5.61
C ALA A 5 -0.33 36.09 -5.23
N LEU A 6 -1.54 36.13 -5.80
CA LEU A 6 -2.56 35.10 -5.57
C LEU A 6 -2.15 33.73 -6.14
N ILE A 7 -1.51 33.70 -7.32
CA ILE A 7 -1.00 32.46 -7.92
C ILE A 7 0.15 31.89 -7.08
N THR A 8 1.05 32.72 -6.57
CA THR A 8 2.14 32.25 -5.70
C THR A 8 1.64 31.73 -4.36
N ILE A 9 0.61 32.36 -3.78
CA ILE A 9 0.01 31.90 -2.52
C ILE A 9 -0.74 30.58 -2.74
N ALA A 10 -1.49 30.44 -3.84
CA ALA A 10 -2.14 29.18 -4.19
C ALA A 10 -1.12 28.04 -4.39
N ALA A 11 -0.02 28.29 -5.11
CA ALA A 11 1.04 27.29 -5.30
C ALA A 11 1.72 26.85 -3.99
N LEU A 12 1.93 27.79 -3.05
CA LEU A 12 2.48 27.50 -1.72
C LEU A 12 1.55 26.65 -0.84
N THR A 13 0.23 26.76 -1.02
CA THR A 13 -0.73 25.94 -0.26
C THR A 13 -0.83 24.49 -0.73
N LEU A 14 -0.42 24.17 -1.97
CA LEU A 14 -0.44 22.78 -2.46
C LEU A 14 0.70 21.90 -1.92
N SER A 15 1.82 22.46 -1.49
CA SER A 15 2.96 21.68 -0.96
C SER A 15 2.83 21.28 0.51
N GLY A 16 1.82 21.78 1.23
CA GLY A 16 1.65 21.54 2.68
C GLY A 16 0.86 20.29 3.07
N CYS A 17 0.43 19.49 2.10
CA CYS A 17 -0.57 18.44 2.26
C CYS A 17 -0.01 17.00 2.32
N SER A 18 1.30 16.85 2.53
CA SER A 18 2.07 15.69 2.01
C SER A 18 2.06 14.39 2.84
N SER A 19 1.42 14.30 4.00
CA SER A 19 1.48 13.05 4.80
C SER A 19 0.13 12.66 5.40
N TYR A 20 -0.61 13.64 5.95
CA TYR A 20 -1.94 13.39 6.51
C TYR A 20 -2.99 13.07 5.43
N GLN A 21 -2.90 13.68 4.24
CA GLN A 21 -3.87 13.42 3.17
C GLN A 21 -3.68 12.05 2.52
N MET A 22 -2.47 11.51 2.51
CA MET A 22 -2.24 10.15 2.02
C MET A 22 -2.95 9.10 2.87
N ASN A 23 -3.06 9.35 4.18
CA ASN A 23 -3.87 8.52 5.08
C ASN A 23 -5.38 8.65 4.80
N GLN A 24 -5.84 9.84 4.37
CA GLN A 24 -7.23 10.07 3.96
C GLN A 24 -7.59 9.49 2.58
N LEU A 25 -6.62 9.14 1.74
CA LEU A 25 -6.86 8.43 0.48
C LEU A 25 -7.30 6.96 0.68
N GLY A 26 -7.57 6.53 1.92
CA GLY A 26 -8.17 5.24 2.24
C GLY A 26 -7.18 4.06 2.17
N PHE A 27 -5.90 4.34 1.97
CA PHE A 27 -4.86 3.32 2.02
C PHE A 27 -4.49 3.07 3.49
N ARG A 28 -5.03 2.00 4.08
CA ARG A 28 -4.69 1.50 5.44
C ARG A 28 -4.93 2.48 6.60
N SER A 29 -6.01 3.26 6.61
CA SER A 29 -6.32 4.19 7.71
C SER A 29 -6.83 3.54 9.01
N SER A 30 -7.21 2.25 9.00
CA SER A 30 -7.71 1.59 10.22
C SER A 30 -6.62 1.53 11.30
N PRO A 31 -6.96 1.45 12.60
CA PRO A 31 -5.96 1.25 13.64
C PRO A 31 -5.29 -0.14 13.56
N VAL A 32 -4.01 -0.23 13.97
CA VAL A 32 -3.31 -1.52 14.19
C VAL A 32 -3.53 -1.96 15.64
N ASN A 33 -4.16 -3.12 15.82
CA ASN A 33 -4.43 -3.70 17.15
C ASN A 33 -3.61 -4.97 17.46
N VAL A 34 -2.65 -5.33 16.61
CA VAL A 34 -1.71 -6.44 16.88
C VAL A 34 -0.52 -5.96 17.70
N TYR A 35 0.15 -6.88 18.41
CA TYR A 35 1.38 -6.54 19.13
C TYR A 35 2.53 -6.25 18.16
N PRO A 36 3.47 -5.34 18.49
CA PRO A 36 4.57 -4.96 17.60
C PRO A 36 5.42 -6.14 17.09
N ASN A 37 5.55 -7.17 17.90
CA ASN A 37 6.29 -8.40 17.57
C ASN A 37 5.69 -9.14 16.35
N TYR A 38 4.38 -9.01 16.14
CA TYR A 38 3.64 -9.64 15.04
C TYR A 38 3.30 -8.64 13.92
N MET A 39 3.68 -7.36 14.05
CA MET A 39 3.51 -6.41 12.96
C MET A 39 4.49 -6.72 11.83
N ASP A 40 4.01 -6.61 10.59
CA ASP A 40 4.90 -6.58 9.43
C ASP A 40 5.81 -5.36 9.51
N THR A 41 6.96 -5.42 8.84
CA THR A 41 7.94 -4.32 8.83
C THR A 41 7.31 -2.99 8.38
N ILE A 42 6.43 -3.02 7.38
CA ILE A 42 5.72 -1.82 6.92
C ILE A 42 4.72 -1.32 7.96
N GLU A 43 3.95 -2.20 8.58
CA GLU A 43 2.97 -1.79 9.60
C GLU A 43 3.65 -1.21 10.83
N LEU A 44 4.78 -1.80 11.24
CA LEU A 44 5.60 -1.30 12.32
C LEU A 44 6.15 0.10 11.99
N CYS A 45 6.60 0.34 10.75
CA CYS A 45 7.04 1.66 10.30
C CYS A 45 5.91 2.69 10.20
N GLU A 46 4.72 2.29 9.72
CA GLU A 46 3.55 3.16 9.68
C GLU A 46 3.14 3.62 11.08
N VAL A 47 3.17 2.71 12.05
CA VAL A 47 2.88 3.03 13.45
C VAL A 47 3.98 3.88 14.07
N ALA A 48 5.25 3.49 13.87
CA ALA A 48 6.41 4.20 14.44
C ALA A 48 6.53 5.65 13.97
N ASN A 49 6.22 5.91 12.69
CA ASN A 49 6.26 7.25 12.11
C ASN A 49 4.93 8.02 12.27
N GLY A 50 3.94 7.44 12.96
CA GLY A 50 2.67 8.11 13.26
C GLY A 50 1.70 8.21 12.08
N TYR A 51 1.92 7.43 11.02
CA TYR A 51 1.00 7.33 9.89
C TYR A 51 -0.27 6.56 10.24
N ARG A 52 -0.20 5.59 11.17
CA ARG A 52 -1.33 4.73 11.53
C ARG A 52 -1.52 4.69 13.05
N PRO A 53 -2.75 4.85 13.57
CA PRO A 53 -2.99 4.76 15.01
C PRO A 53 -2.82 3.32 15.52
N THR A 54 -2.36 3.17 16.75
CA THR A 54 -2.26 1.88 17.45
C THR A 54 -2.65 2.02 18.91
N ASN A 55 -3.06 0.91 19.51
CA ASN A 55 -3.31 0.81 20.95
C ASN A 55 -2.05 0.36 21.72
N GLN A 56 -0.96 0.06 21.02
CA GLN A 56 0.29 -0.39 21.61
C GLN A 56 1.12 0.79 22.13
N THR A 57 1.99 0.54 23.11
CA THR A 57 2.84 1.61 23.68
C THR A 57 3.94 2.00 22.70
N ILE A 58 4.27 3.30 22.63
CA ILE A 58 5.35 3.82 21.77
C ILE A 58 6.69 3.13 22.08
N VAL A 59 6.94 2.82 23.36
CA VAL A 59 8.15 2.10 23.79
C VAL A 59 8.21 0.70 23.17
N SER A 60 7.10 -0.04 23.15
CA SER A 60 7.07 -1.37 22.54
C SER A 60 7.32 -1.32 21.02
N VAL A 61 6.71 -0.35 20.33
CA VAL A 61 6.91 -0.10 18.90
C VAL A 61 8.38 0.25 18.61
N GLY A 62 8.94 1.20 19.35
CA GLY A 62 10.34 1.63 19.19
C GLY A 62 11.34 0.51 19.51
N SER A 63 11.04 -0.33 20.50
CA SER A 63 11.88 -1.47 20.85
C SER A 63 11.95 -2.52 19.73
N GLU A 64 10.82 -2.83 19.10
CA GLU A 64 10.78 -3.73 17.95
C GLU A 64 11.40 -3.10 16.71
N GLN A 65 11.24 -1.79 16.51
CA GLN A 65 11.89 -1.06 15.42
C GLN A 65 13.42 -1.12 15.55
N SER A 66 13.96 -0.88 16.75
CA SER A 66 15.39 -1.00 17.04
C SER A 66 15.88 -2.44 16.90
N LYS A 67 15.11 -3.43 17.37
CA LYS A 67 15.45 -4.86 17.28
C LYS A 67 15.58 -5.33 15.83
N ARG A 68 14.78 -4.77 14.93
CA ARG A 68 14.82 -5.06 13.48
C ARG A 68 15.82 -4.17 12.72
N GLY A 69 16.52 -3.26 13.39
CA GLY A 69 17.49 -2.36 12.78
C GLY A 69 16.88 -1.33 11.82
N LEU A 70 15.59 -0.98 12.01
CA LEU A 70 14.94 0.05 11.19
C LEU A 70 15.16 1.43 11.81
N THR A 71 15.74 2.35 11.05
CA THR A 71 15.80 3.77 11.43
C THR A 71 14.50 4.48 11.03
N HIS A 72 14.23 5.63 11.64
CA HIS A 72 13.06 6.44 11.32
C HIS A 72 13.02 6.83 9.83
N ASP A 73 14.16 7.29 9.30
CA ASP A 73 14.31 7.66 7.88
C ASP A 73 14.08 6.48 6.95
N ARG A 74 14.63 5.30 7.30
CA ARG A 74 14.44 4.09 6.49
C ARG A 74 12.98 3.64 6.49
N CYS A 75 12.31 3.74 7.63
CA CYS A 75 10.88 3.51 7.71
C CYS A 75 10.11 4.50 6.84
N ASP A 76 10.52 5.77 6.82
CA ASP A 76 9.86 6.80 6.03
C ASP A 76 9.99 6.54 4.52
N GLU A 77 11.17 6.13 4.05
CA GLU A 77 11.39 5.69 2.67
C GLU A 77 10.51 4.51 2.28
N LEU A 78 10.49 3.45 3.10
CA LEU A 78 9.73 2.22 2.82
C LEU A 78 8.23 2.50 2.74
N VAL A 79 7.73 3.32 3.67
CA VAL A 79 6.34 3.75 3.69
C VAL A 79 6.07 4.56 2.42
N LYS A 80 6.85 5.61 2.14
CA LYS A 80 6.70 6.43 0.94
C LYS A 80 6.70 5.61 -0.34
N GLU A 81 7.65 4.70 -0.54
CA GLU A 81 7.71 3.82 -1.72
C GLU A 81 6.44 2.99 -1.90
N LEU A 82 5.88 2.45 -0.81
CA LEU A 82 4.65 1.68 -0.84
C LEU A 82 3.46 2.54 -1.26
N TYR A 83 3.35 3.77 -0.76
CA TYR A 83 2.27 4.67 -1.17
C TYR A 83 2.48 5.22 -2.58
N PHE A 84 3.71 5.57 -2.98
CA PHE A 84 4.02 6.03 -4.34
C PHE A 84 3.73 4.94 -5.38
N SER A 85 4.17 3.70 -5.14
CA SER A 85 3.91 2.59 -6.06
C SER A 85 2.41 2.31 -6.22
N ARG A 86 1.62 2.42 -5.14
CA ARG A 86 0.15 2.32 -5.19
C ARG A 86 -0.50 3.49 -5.90
N PHE A 87 -0.02 4.71 -5.68
CA PHE A 87 -0.51 5.92 -6.35
C PHE A 87 -0.32 5.83 -7.87
N ILE A 88 0.85 5.36 -8.32
CA ILE A 88 1.10 5.11 -9.75
C ILE A 88 0.15 4.03 -10.29
N LYS A 89 -0.12 2.96 -9.52
CA LYS A 89 -1.11 1.95 -9.92
C LYS A 89 -2.53 2.52 -10.03
N SER A 90 -2.98 3.34 -9.08
CA SER A 90 -4.31 3.93 -9.13
C SER A 90 -4.49 4.86 -10.33
N ILE A 91 -3.46 5.61 -10.71
CA ILE A 91 -3.51 6.47 -11.91
C ILE A 91 -3.53 5.65 -13.19
N LYS A 92 -2.78 4.54 -13.24
CA LYS A 92 -2.77 3.65 -14.42
C LYS A 92 -4.13 3.02 -14.69
N ILE A 93 -4.89 2.68 -13.63
CA ILE A 93 -6.25 2.11 -13.74
C ILE A 93 -7.26 3.12 -14.32
N THR A 94 -6.99 4.44 -14.23
CA THR A 94 -7.85 5.49 -14.81
C THR A 94 -7.61 5.71 -16.30
N ARG A 95 -6.54 5.14 -16.90
CA ARG A 95 -6.41 5.12 -18.36
C ARG A 95 -7.34 4.02 -18.86
N PRO A 96 -8.41 4.32 -19.63
CA PRO A 96 -9.28 3.28 -20.16
C PRO A 96 -8.41 2.36 -21.01
N GLU A 97 -8.27 1.11 -20.58
CA GLU A 97 -7.67 0.09 -21.43
C GLU A 97 -8.60 -0.06 -22.63
N THR A 98 -8.13 0.42 -23.79
CA THR A 98 -8.72 0.09 -25.08
C THR A 98 -8.91 -1.42 -25.10
N PRO A 99 -10.10 -1.96 -25.42
CA PRO A 99 -10.38 -3.38 -25.27
C PRO A 99 -9.38 -4.19 -26.09
N ALA A 100 -8.40 -4.81 -25.43
CA ALA A 100 -7.56 -5.80 -26.07
C ALA A 100 -8.47 -7.02 -26.34
N GLU A 101 -8.47 -7.46 -27.59
CA GLU A 101 -9.25 -8.60 -28.06
C GLU A 101 -9.11 -9.81 -27.12
N PRO A 102 -10.19 -10.58 -26.91
CA PRO A 102 -10.18 -11.71 -25.99
C PRO A 102 -9.21 -12.77 -26.50
N VAL A 103 -8.06 -12.88 -25.83
CA VAL A 103 -7.14 -14.01 -26.01
C VAL A 103 -7.89 -15.29 -25.60
N PRO A 104 -8.02 -16.29 -26.48
CA PRO A 104 -8.80 -17.49 -26.20
C PRO A 104 -8.18 -18.26 -25.04
N THR A 105 -8.96 -18.42 -23.96
CA THR A 105 -8.65 -19.26 -22.81
C THR A 105 -8.40 -20.70 -23.28
N PRO A 106 -7.24 -21.32 -22.99
CA PRO A 106 -7.06 -22.74 -23.22
C PRO A 106 -8.05 -23.53 -22.36
N LEU A 107 -8.95 -24.29 -22.99
CA LEU A 107 -9.84 -25.23 -22.31
C LEU A 107 -9.00 -26.28 -21.56
N PRO A 108 -9.38 -26.67 -20.33
CA PRO A 108 -8.72 -27.78 -19.64
C PRO A 108 -8.90 -29.08 -20.45
N ALA A 109 -7.80 -29.82 -20.59
CA ALA A 109 -7.76 -31.07 -21.34
C ALA A 109 -8.78 -32.09 -20.78
N LYS A 110 -9.54 -32.69 -21.69
CA LYS A 110 -10.55 -33.71 -21.40
C LYS A 110 -9.90 -34.92 -20.70
N PRO A 111 -10.45 -35.44 -19.59
CA PRO A 111 -9.91 -36.64 -18.95
C PRO A 111 -9.96 -37.85 -19.90
N LEU A 112 -8.86 -38.60 -19.97
CA LEU A 112 -8.76 -39.83 -20.76
C LEU A 112 -9.71 -40.92 -20.20
N PRO A 113 -10.29 -41.79 -21.05
CA PRO A 113 -11.18 -42.86 -20.60
C PRO A 113 -10.44 -43.85 -19.71
N GLN A 114 -11.04 -44.21 -18.57
CA GLN A 114 -10.54 -45.28 -17.70
C GLN A 114 -10.76 -46.65 -18.37
N PRO A 115 -9.82 -47.62 -18.28
CA PRO A 115 -9.99 -48.94 -18.87
C PRO A 115 -11.11 -49.73 -18.18
N VAL A 116 -12.03 -50.27 -18.99
CA VAL A 116 -13.11 -51.15 -18.56
C VAL A 116 -12.53 -52.44 -17.99
N ALA A 117 -12.74 -52.70 -16.69
CA ALA A 117 -12.49 -54.00 -16.09
C ALA A 117 -13.59 -54.98 -16.55
N LYS A 118 -13.18 -56.13 -17.11
CA LYS A 118 -14.08 -57.23 -17.48
C LYS A 118 -14.70 -57.86 -16.22
N PRO A 119 -16.00 -58.19 -16.20
CA PRO A 119 -16.60 -58.98 -15.15
C PRO A 119 -16.22 -60.47 -15.26
N GLN A 120 -16.17 -61.14 -14.11
CA GLN A 120 -16.11 -62.60 -13.95
C GLN A 120 -17.47 -63.23 -14.23
#